data_AF-A0A962MDP8-F1
#
_entry.id   AF-A0A962MDP8-F1
#
_cell.length_a   1.000
_cell.length_b   1.000
_cell.length_c   1.000
_cell.angle_alpha   90.00
_cell.angle_beta   90.00
_cell.angle_gamma   90.00
#
_symmetry.space_group_name_H-M   'P 1'
#
loop_
_entity.id
_entity.type
_entity.pdbx_description
1 polymer ?
#
loop_
_entity_poly.entity_id
_entity_poly.type
_entity_poly.pdbx_seq_one_letter_code
_entity_poly.pdbx_strand_id
1 'polypeptide(L)' 'NETARMEALCKSLNINLIVSQTFREGLGSSEHRLVHLGQHRLRGLREPKSLYTIAEVPAP' A
#
# COMPACT_ATOMS: atom_id res chain seq x y z
N ASN A 1 -15.68 -0.34 2.74
CA ASN A 1 -15.12 0.73 1.89
C ASN A 1 -13.69 0.34 1.51
N GLU A 2 -12.98 1.14 0.71
CA GLU A 2 -11.60 0.82 0.29
C GLU A 2 -10.63 0.76 1.48
N THR A 3 -10.69 1.73 2.39
CA THR A 3 -9.83 1.85 3.57
C THR A 3 -9.88 0.60 4.46
N ALA A 4 -11.08 0.10 4.80
CA ALA A 4 -11.21 -1.10 5.64
C ALA A 4 -10.64 -2.37 4.99
N ARG A 5 -10.60 -2.42 3.65
CA ARG A 5 -10.02 -3.57 2.91
C ARG A 5 -8.50 -3.51 2.89
N MET A 6 -7.93 -2.32 2.73
CA MET A 6 -6.49 -2.11 2.83
C MET A 6 -6.00 -2.38 4.27
N GLU A 7 -6.76 -1.98 5.29
CA GLU A 7 -6.43 -2.29 6.70
C GLU A 7 -6.41 -3.81 6.99
N ALA A 8 -7.38 -4.57 6.45
CA ALA A 8 -7.37 -6.02 6.57
C ALA A 8 -6.15 -6.65 5.88
N LEU A 9 -5.72 -6.09 4.74
CA LEU A 9 -4.53 -6.53 4.03
C LEU A 9 -3.25 -6.20 4.81
N CYS A 10 -3.16 -5.04 5.46
CA CYS A 10 -2.06 -4.69 6.37
C CYS A 10 -1.84 -5.78 7.42
N LYS A 11 -2.93 -6.23 8.06
CA LYS A 11 -2.89 -7.30 9.07
C LYS A 11 -2.40 -8.62 8.47
N SER A 12 -2.84 -8.99 7.27
CA SER A 12 -2.40 -10.24 6.62
C SER A 12 -0.94 -10.22 6.15
N LEU A 13 -0.42 -9.06 5.77
CA LEU A 13 0.95 -8.91 5.28
C LEU A 13 1.93 -8.56 6.42
N ASN A 14 1.44 -8.38 7.66
CA ASN A 14 2.20 -7.90 8.81
C ASN A 14 2.94 -6.58 8.51
N ILE A 15 2.26 -5.64 7.85
CA ILE A 15 2.78 -4.34 7.45
C ILE A 15 2.01 -3.23 8.16
N ASN A 16 2.72 -2.22 8.66
CA ASN A 16 2.14 -1.12 9.44
C ASN A 16 1.42 -0.06 8.59
N LEU A 17 1.76 0.06 7.31
CA LEU A 17 1.19 1.06 6.41
C LEU A 17 1.07 0.52 4.98
N ILE A 18 -0.14 0.57 4.43
CA ILE A 18 -0.38 0.35 3.00
C ILE A 18 -1.03 1.59 2.41
N VAL A 19 -0.51 2.03 1.27
CA VAL A 19 -1.05 3.14 0.49
C VAL A 19 -1.34 2.73 -0.94
N SER A 20 -2.32 3.38 -1.55
CA SER A 20 -2.71 3.14 -2.94
C SER A 20 -1.80 3.86 -3.92
N GLN A 21 -1.85 3.45 -5.20
CA GLN A 21 -1.16 4.15 -6.29
C GLN A 21 -1.50 5.65 -6.34
N THR A 22 -2.78 6.01 -6.19
CA THR A 22 -3.21 7.42 -6.20
C THR A 22 -2.58 8.23 -5.06
N PHE A 23 -2.38 7.63 -3.89
CA PHE A 23 -1.66 8.28 -2.80
C PHE A 23 -0.18 8.49 -3.15
N ARG A 24 0.48 7.47 -3.72
CA ARG A 24 1.88 7.57 -4.17
C ARG A 24 2.07 8.70 -5.19
N GLU A 25 1.19 8.81 -6.17
CA GLU A 25 1.24 9.84 -7.20
C GLU A 25 1.10 11.26 -6.60
N GLY A 26 0.38 11.40 -5.49
CA GLY A 26 0.26 12.66 -4.76
C GLY A 26 1.50 13.05 -3.92
N LEU A 27 2.48 12.17 -3.74
CA LEU A 27 3.68 12.44 -2.93
C LEU A 27 4.77 13.23 -3.65
N GLY A 28 4.67 13.40 -4.98
CA GLY A 28 5.69 14.06 -5.79
C GLY A 28 7.07 13.46 -5.56
N SER A 29 8.07 14.29 -5.28
CA SER A 29 9.46 13.87 -5.08
C SER A 29 9.66 12.86 -3.95
N SER A 30 8.70 12.67 -3.04
CA SER A 30 8.79 11.68 -1.94
C SER A 30 8.35 10.27 -2.32
N GLU A 31 7.84 10.06 -3.54
CA GLU A 31 7.33 8.75 -3.98
C GLU A 31 8.38 7.62 -3.90
N HIS A 32 9.67 7.97 -4.06
CA HIS A 32 10.78 7.02 -4.02
C HIS A 32 10.98 6.32 -2.66
N ARG A 33 10.37 6.85 -1.59
CA ARG A 33 10.41 6.24 -0.25
C ARG A 33 9.42 5.07 -0.12
N LEU A 34 8.54 4.91 -1.10
CA LEU A 34 7.56 3.84 -1.12
C LEU A 34 8.09 2.61 -1.88
N VAL A 35 7.91 1.45 -1.27
CA VAL A 35 8.21 0.14 -1.84
C VAL A 35 6.93 -0.47 -2.40
N HIS A 36 7.00 -0.95 -3.64
CA HIS A 36 5.88 -1.60 -4.30
C HIS A 36 5.64 -3.00 -3.73
N LEU A 37 4.41 -3.27 -3.29
CA LEU A 37 3.96 -4.57 -2.75
C LEU A 37 3.32 -5.47 -3.82
N GLY A 38 3.25 -5.01 -5.07
CA GLY A 38 2.56 -5.71 -6.15
C GLY A 38 1.11 -5.26 -6.34
N GLN A 39 0.42 -5.96 -7.23
CA GLN A 39 -0.99 -5.74 -7.52
C GLN A 39 -1.87 -6.68 -6.68
N HIS A 40 -2.80 -6.09 -5.94
CA HIS A 40 -3.68 -6.81 -5.02
C HIS A 40 -5.14 -6.66 -5.46
N ARG A 41 -5.84 -7.79 -5.58
CA ARG A 41 -7.28 -7.79 -5.85
C ARG A 41 -8.05 -7.67 -4.54
N LEU A 42 -8.49 -6.46 -4.22
CA LEU A 42 -9.32 -6.24 -3.04
C LEU A 42 -10.75 -6.73 -3.30
N ARG A 43 -11.34 -7.46 -2.33
CA ARG A 43 -12.69 -8.02 -2.44
C ARG A 43 -13.71 -6.93 -2.78
N GLY A 44 -14.39 -7.09 -3.92
CA GLY A 44 -15.42 -6.16 -4.40
C GLY A 44 -14.91 -5.00 -5.27
N LEU A 45 -13.62 -4.95 -5.59
CA LEU A 45 -13.10 -4.11 -6.67
C LEU A 45 -13.07 -4.89 -7.99
N ARG A 46 -13.42 -4.22 -9.08
CA ARG A 46 -13.39 -4.80 -10.42
C ARG A 46 -11.96 -5.05 -10.89
N GLU A 47 -11.05 -4.14 -10.55
CA GLU A 47 -9.66 -4.14 -11.02
C GLU A 47 -8.67 -4.32 -9.85
N PRO A 48 -7.56 -5.05 -10.07
CA PRO A 48 -6.44 -5.08 -9.12
C PRO A 48 -5.88 -3.67 -8.91
N LYS A 49 -5.41 -3.39 -7.70
CA LYS A 49 -4.73 -2.13 -7.37
C LYS A 49 -3.29 -2.36 -7.00
N SER A 50 -2.40 -1.52 -7.53
CA SER A 50 -1.00 -1.46 -7.09
C SER A 50 -0.94 -0.85 -5.69
N LEU A 51 -0.29 -1.56 -4.78
CA LEU A 51 -0.15 -1.16 -3.38
C LEU A 51 1.31 -0.92 -3.04
N TYR A 52 1.52 -0.03 -2.08
CA TYR A 52 2.85 0.37 -1.65
C TYR A 52 2.92 0.46 -0.12
N THR A 53 4.11 0.25 0.43
CA THR A 53 4.44 0.50 1.84
C THR A 53 5.62 1.45 1.93
N ILE A 54 5.91 1.96 3.12
CA ILE A 54 7.22 2.52 3.41
C ILE A 54 8.23 1.37 3.60
N ALA A 55 9.45 1.54 3.09
CA ALA A 55 10.56 0.71 3.55
C ALA A 55 10.77 1.04 5.03
N GLU A 56 10.34 0.19 5.95
CA GLU A 56 10.90 0.23 7.29
C GLU A 56 12.38 -0.09 7.12
N VAL A 57 13.25 0.91 7.30
CA VAL A 57 14.63 0.62 7.70
C VAL A 57 14.47 0.02 9.08
N PRO A 58 14.74 -1.28 9.31
CA PRO A 58 14.75 -1.78 10.68
C PRO A 58 15.73 -0.90 11.46
N ALA A 59 15.22 -0.27 12.53
CA ALA A 59 16.09 0.41 13.48
C ALA A 59 17.18 -0.60 13.92
N PRO A 60 18.45 -0.14 14.07
CA PRO A 60 19.63 -1.00 14.18
C PRO A 60 19.54 -2.04 15.30
#